data_AF-A0A7S7WAL8-F1
#
_entry.id   AF-A0A7S7WAL8-F1
#
_cell.length_a   1.000
_cell.length_b   1.000
_cell.length_c   1.000
_cell.angle_alpha   90.00
_cell.angle_beta   90.00
_cell.angle_gamma   90.00
#
_symmetry.space_group_name_H-M   'P 1'
#
loop_
_entity.id
_entity.type
_entity.pdbx_description
1 polymer ?
#
loop_
_entity_poly.entity_id
_entity_poly.type
_entity_poly.pdbx_seq_one_letter_code
_entity_poly.pdbx_strand_id
1 'polypeptide(L)'
;MTEFDFLSYLINNMGFVTVALFRPGSAQIRIRFETATPVSVAAAINLVSDLGVERMVISNSVDLADKLFSTRSQAVTYINQRLGEPCQRAATNIRYRQMPIETLVGCQGPLSMLLSYWDCSDRTADLTALKKALCSPAAVRFAAIEAVAGRLTIIDLGAGFEIFSKTWRENAPGIPVDEQPDYEYGRWVHRMYESVLETHQPRLDEVDAKILRPHLNDKVQLSYQRLIVPFKYGRRGVTRLIGASLVRQSIKLSSES
;
A
#
# COMPACT_ATOMS: atom_id res chain seq x y z
N MET A 1 -20.70 3.51 -14.97
CA MET A 1 -19.84 2.42 -14.46
C MET A 1 -18.55 2.53 -15.26
N THR A 2 -17.51 3.14 -14.71
CA THR A 2 -16.23 3.31 -15.41
C THR A 2 -15.42 2.02 -15.29
N GLU A 3 -15.02 1.49 -16.44
CA GLU A 3 -14.16 0.32 -16.58
C GLU A 3 -12.83 0.57 -15.84
N PHE A 4 -12.34 -0.45 -15.12
CA PHE A 4 -11.09 -0.32 -14.37
C PHE A 4 -9.91 -0.29 -15.34
N ASP A 5 -9.24 0.87 -15.40
CA ASP A 5 -8.02 1.02 -16.19
C ASP A 5 -6.81 0.43 -15.43
N PHE A 6 -6.55 -0.85 -15.69
CA PHE A 6 -5.40 -1.59 -15.12
C PHE A 6 -4.06 -0.92 -15.46
N LEU A 7 -3.92 -0.32 -16.64
CA LEU A 7 -2.71 0.40 -17.04
C LEU A 7 -2.49 1.64 -16.17
N SER A 8 -3.53 2.45 -15.96
CA SER A 8 -3.46 3.58 -15.03
C SER A 8 -3.18 3.12 -13.60
N TYR A 9 -3.69 1.96 -13.17
CA TYR A 9 -3.37 1.42 -11.86
C TYR A 9 -1.87 1.07 -11.72
N LEU A 10 -1.27 0.40 -12.70
CA LEU A 10 0.15 0.05 -12.68
C LEU A 10 1.05 1.29 -12.62
N ILE A 11 0.77 2.29 -13.46
CA ILE A 11 1.53 3.55 -13.51
C ILE A 11 1.42 4.29 -12.17
N ASN A 12 0.20 4.44 -11.68
CA ASN A 12 -0.06 5.32 -10.54
C ASN A 12 0.40 4.71 -9.22
N ASN A 13 0.50 3.37 -9.10
CA ASN A 13 0.66 2.74 -7.79
C ASN A 13 1.86 1.80 -7.69
N MET A 14 2.29 1.19 -8.80
CA MET A 14 3.31 0.14 -8.77
C MET A 14 4.66 0.58 -9.37
N GLY A 15 4.81 1.87 -9.66
CA GLY A 15 6.06 2.44 -10.19
C GLY A 15 6.37 2.05 -11.63
N PHE A 16 5.38 1.52 -12.35
CA PHE A 16 5.51 1.24 -13.78
C PHE A 16 5.51 2.53 -14.59
N VAL A 17 6.19 2.45 -15.73
CA VAL A 17 6.22 3.52 -16.74
C VAL A 17 5.67 2.91 -18.02
N THR A 18 4.72 3.58 -18.66
CA THR A 18 4.21 3.11 -19.95
C THR A 18 4.79 3.93 -21.07
N VAL A 19 5.16 3.25 -22.15
CA VAL A 19 5.59 3.85 -23.41
C VAL A 19 4.56 3.48 -24.48
N ALA A 20 3.88 4.48 -25.04
CA ALA A 20 2.92 4.29 -26.11
C ALA A 20 3.40 5.01 -27.38
N LEU A 21 3.49 4.28 -28.50
CA LEU A 21 3.78 4.86 -29.81
C LEU A 21 2.48 5.42 -30.41
N PHE A 22 2.51 6.64 -30.92
CA PHE A 22 1.32 7.25 -31.52
C PHE A 22 1.56 7.84 -32.92
N ARG A 23 2.81 8.13 -33.28
CA ARG A 23 3.23 8.51 -34.65
C ARG A 23 4.64 7.97 -34.93
N PRO A 24 5.05 7.83 -36.19
CA PRO A 24 6.43 7.49 -36.53
C PRO A 24 7.42 8.45 -35.84
N GLY A 25 8.41 7.88 -35.14
CA GLY A 25 9.42 8.64 -34.39
C GLY A 25 8.91 9.40 -33.15
N SER A 26 7.69 9.12 -32.66
CA SER A 26 7.08 9.80 -31.52
C SER A 26 6.49 8.82 -30.50
N ALA A 27 6.77 9.03 -29.20
CA ALA A 27 6.22 8.23 -28.11
C ALA A 27 5.66 9.09 -26.97
N GLN A 28 4.66 8.55 -26.27
CA GLN A 28 4.15 9.09 -25.02
C GLN A 28 4.66 8.22 -23.88
N ILE A 29 5.34 8.86 -22.93
CA ILE A 29 5.75 8.26 -21.67
C ILE A 29 4.75 8.74 -20.62
N ARG A 30 3.99 7.81 -20.04
CA ARG A 30 3.20 8.11 -18.84
C ARG A 30 3.96 7.57 -17.64
N ILE A 31 4.20 8.45 -16.67
CA ILE A 31 5.01 8.20 -15.50
C ILE A 31 4.37 8.88 -14.30
N ARG A 32 4.48 8.26 -13.12
CA ARG A 32 4.24 8.94 -11.85
C ARG A 32 5.57 9.13 -11.15
N PHE A 33 6.07 10.36 -11.10
CA PHE A 33 7.43 10.62 -10.58
C PHE A 33 7.60 10.22 -9.11
N GLU A 34 6.52 10.25 -8.32
CA GLU A 34 6.57 9.89 -6.90
C GLU A 34 6.72 8.38 -6.65
N THR A 35 6.35 7.53 -7.62
CA THR A 35 6.38 6.07 -7.46
C THR A 35 7.31 5.38 -8.46
N ALA A 36 7.72 6.04 -9.54
CA ALA A 36 8.59 5.48 -10.55
C ALA A 36 9.97 5.11 -9.98
N THR A 37 10.42 3.90 -10.28
CA THR A 37 11.74 3.43 -9.86
C THR A 37 12.80 3.84 -10.88
N PRO A 38 14.07 4.01 -10.48
CA PRO A 38 15.16 4.24 -11.43
C PRO A 38 15.25 3.16 -12.53
N VAL A 39 14.94 1.90 -12.18
CA VAL A 39 14.97 0.76 -13.10
C VAL A 39 13.85 0.85 -14.14
N SER A 40 12.61 1.13 -13.73
CA SER A 40 11.48 1.26 -14.66
C SER A 40 11.64 2.44 -15.61
N VAL A 41 12.23 3.53 -15.12
CA VAL A 41 12.59 4.69 -15.96
C VAL A 41 13.70 4.36 -16.95
N ALA A 42 14.79 3.73 -16.49
CA ALA A 42 15.89 3.34 -17.37
C ALA A 42 15.41 2.38 -18.48
N ALA A 43 14.55 1.41 -18.12
CA ALA A 43 13.94 0.50 -19.08
C ALA A 43 13.10 1.25 -20.13
N ALA A 44 12.29 2.23 -19.72
CA ALA A 44 11.52 3.05 -20.65
C ALA A 44 12.40 3.89 -21.58
N ILE A 45 13.48 4.50 -21.07
CA ILE A 45 14.43 5.30 -21.88
C ILE A 45 15.16 4.43 -22.90
N ASN A 46 15.59 3.22 -22.49
CA ASN A 46 16.24 2.27 -23.39
C ASN A 46 15.27 1.80 -24.48
N LEU A 47 14.05 1.43 -24.12
CA LEU A 47 13.01 1.03 -25.07
C LEU A 47 12.75 2.12 -26.13
N VAL A 48 12.59 3.38 -25.71
CA VAL A 48 12.37 4.51 -26.63
C VAL A 48 13.59 4.73 -27.54
N SER A 49 14.79 4.47 -27.03
CA SER A 49 16.03 4.56 -27.80
C SER A 49 16.12 3.47 -28.88
N ASP A 50 15.81 2.22 -28.51
CA ASP A 50 15.82 1.08 -29.43
C ASP A 50 14.79 1.24 -30.56
N LEU A 51 13.68 1.93 -30.26
CA LEU A 51 12.61 2.23 -31.21
C LEU A 51 12.91 3.44 -32.11
N GLY A 52 14.06 4.11 -31.96
CA GLY A 52 14.44 5.27 -32.79
C GLY A 52 13.52 6.47 -32.61
N VAL A 53 12.92 6.65 -31.44
CA VAL A 53 12.00 7.75 -31.16
C VAL A 53 12.78 9.03 -30.84
N GLU A 54 12.43 10.12 -31.52
CA GLU A 54 13.06 11.43 -31.32
C GLU A 54 12.20 12.36 -30.47
N ARG A 55 10.88 12.33 -30.68
CA ARG A 55 9.90 13.21 -30.03
C ARG A 55 9.19 12.47 -28.91
N MET A 56 9.10 13.11 -27.75
CA MET A 56 8.47 12.51 -26.58
C MET A 56 7.45 13.43 -25.96
N VAL A 57 6.29 12.88 -25.64
CA VAL A 57 5.33 13.49 -24.72
C VAL A 57 5.51 12.82 -23.37
N ILE A 58 5.74 13.60 -22.33
CA ILE A 58 5.79 13.10 -20.96
C ILE A 58 4.53 13.57 -20.25
N SER A 59 3.74 12.60 -19.82
CA SER A 59 2.54 12.81 -19.02
C SER A 59 2.84 12.36 -17.60
N ASN A 60 2.83 13.31 -16.66
CA ASN A 60 2.80 12.95 -15.25
C ASN A 60 1.37 12.56 -14.90
N SER A 61 1.15 11.40 -14.27
CA SER A 61 -0.20 10.96 -13.90
C SER A 61 -0.94 11.93 -12.97
N VAL A 62 -0.18 12.79 -12.27
CA VAL A 62 -0.70 13.77 -11.30
C VAL A 62 -0.89 15.16 -11.94
N ASP A 63 -0.16 15.48 -13.00
CA ASP A 63 -0.25 16.79 -13.64
C ASP A 63 -1.32 16.78 -14.75
N LEU A 64 -2.06 17.88 -14.86
CA LEU A 64 -3.06 18.09 -15.92
C LEU A 64 -2.43 18.43 -17.28
N ALA A 65 -1.12 18.70 -17.32
CA ALA A 65 -0.44 19.21 -18.51
C ALA A 65 0.68 18.27 -18.97
N ASP A 66 0.49 17.71 -20.15
CA ASP A 66 1.52 16.97 -20.89
C ASP A 66 2.65 17.90 -21.33
N LYS A 67 3.89 17.39 -21.27
CA LYS A 67 5.07 18.12 -21.76
C LYS A 67 5.64 17.47 -23.00
N LEU A 68 5.73 18.24 -24.09
CA LEU A 68 6.32 17.81 -25.34
C LEU A 68 7.81 18.19 -25.40
N PHE A 69 8.63 17.23 -25.80
CA PHE A 69 10.07 17.40 -26.01
C PHE A 69 10.40 17.02 -27.46
N SER A 70 11.13 17.91 -28.14
CA SER A 70 11.51 17.73 -29.55
C SER A 70 12.74 16.84 -29.74
N THR A 71 13.47 16.56 -28.66
CA THR A 71 14.66 15.70 -28.69
C THR A 71 14.70 14.73 -27.51
N ARG A 72 15.36 13.60 -27.71
CA ARG A 72 15.55 12.60 -26.66
C ARG A 72 16.31 13.13 -25.45
N SER A 73 17.38 13.88 -25.69
CA SER A 73 18.23 14.44 -24.64
C SER A 73 17.46 15.36 -23.69
N GLN A 74 16.60 16.22 -24.24
CA GLN A 74 15.77 17.12 -23.43
C GLN A 74 14.79 16.37 -22.53
N ALA A 75 14.11 15.34 -23.08
CA ALA A 75 13.15 14.57 -22.30
C ALA A 75 13.84 13.75 -21.19
N VAL A 76 14.98 13.11 -21.49
CA VAL A 76 15.77 12.37 -20.49
C VAL A 76 16.29 13.31 -19.40
N THR A 77 16.78 14.48 -19.78
CA THR A 77 17.23 15.50 -18.81
C THR A 77 16.08 15.93 -17.90
N TYR A 78 14.90 16.18 -18.47
CA TYR A 78 13.71 16.52 -17.69
C TYR A 78 13.31 15.41 -16.72
N ILE A 79 13.29 14.15 -17.16
CA ILE A 79 12.97 13.00 -16.31
C ILE A 79 13.97 12.90 -15.15
N ASN A 80 15.26 12.96 -15.45
CA ASN A 80 16.32 12.86 -14.43
C ASN A 80 16.29 14.04 -13.45
N GLN A 81 16.00 15.25 -13.93
CA GLN A 81 15.79 16.42 -13.08
C GLN A 81 14.61 16.20 -12.13
N ARG A 82 13.46 15.72 -12.63
CA ARG A 82 12.29 15.44 -11.79
C ARG A 82 12.45 14.28 -10.83
N LEU A 83 13.26 13.28 -11.16
CA LEU A 83 13.61 12.20 -10.24
C LEU A 83 14.66 12.64 -9.20
N GLY A 84 15.52 13.59 -9.56
CA GLY A 84 16.57 14.15 -8.70
C GLY A 84 16.10 15.32 -7.83
N GLU A 85 14.99 15.97 -8.19
CA GLU A 85 14.27 16.86 -7.29
C GLU A 85 13.96 16.05 -6.03
N PRO A 86 14.32 16.54 -4.82
CA PRO A 86 13.84 15.94 -3.60
C PRO A 86 12.33 15.92 -3.75
N CYS A 87 11.77 14.73 -3.96
CA CYS A 87 10.33 14.55 -3.86
C CYS A 87 10.01 15.26 -2.56
N GLN A 88 9.21 16.33 -2.61
CA GLN A 88 8.67 16.92 -1.41
C GLN A 88 7.80 15.79 -0.86
N ARG A 89 8.45 14.88 -0.12
CA ARG A 89 7.86 13.73 0.55
C ARG A 89 6.91 14.41 1.48
N ALA A 90 5.67 14.54 1.03
CA ALA A 90 4.63 15.20 1.78
C ALA A 90 4.73 14.57 3.16
N ALA A 91 4.98 15.40 4.18
CA ALA A 91 5.13 14.96 5.56
C ALA A 91 4.15 13.82 5.78
N THR A 92 4.66 12.63 6.11
CA THR A 92 3.85 11.41 6.13
C THR A 92 2.57 11.73 6.88
N ASN A 93 1.43 11.76 6.18
CA ASN A 93 0.14 12.17 6.78
C ASN A 93 -0.42 11.05 7.67
N ILE A 94 0.48 10.26 8.26
CA ILE A 94 0.23 9.10 9.07
C ILE A 94 0.92 9.41 10.39
N ARG A 95 0.09 9.64 11.41
CA ARG A 95 0.50 9.72 12.80
C ARG A 95 0.12 8.41 13.45
N TYR A 96 1.00 7.88 14.29
CA TYR A 96 0.69 6.69 15.05
C TYR A 96 1.35 6.73 16.41
N ARG A 97 0.73 6.03 17.35
CA ARG A 97 1.26 5.81 18.68
C ARG A 97 1.10 4.34 19.01
N GLN A 98 2.21 3.67 19.31
CA GLN A 98 2.16 2.31 19.83
C GLN A 98 1.56 2.35 21.23
N MET A 99 0.59 1.47 21.47
CA MET A 99 -0.10 1.33 22.74
C MET A 99 0.37 0.06 23.45
N PRO A 100 0.37 0.04 24.80
CA PRO A 100 0.60 -1.19 25.54
C PRO A 100 -0.48 -2.23 25.22
N ILE A 101 -0.09 -3.48 24.96
CA ILE A 101 -1.02 -4.57 24.61
C ILE A 101 -1.98 -4.89 25.76
N GLU A 102 -1.54 -4.66 26.99
CA GLU A 102 -2.28 -4.86 28.23
C GLU A 102 -3.56 -4.02 28.27
N THR A 103 -3.61 -2.93 27.51
CA THR A 103 -4.83 -2.10 27.38
C THR A 103 -6.01 -2.84 26.76
N LEU A 104 -5.79 -3.96 26.06
CA LEU A 104 -6.85 -4.81 25.53
C LEU A 104 -7.31 -5.90 26.51
N VAL A 105 -6.56 -6.16 27.58
CA VAL A 105 -6.89 -7.22 28.55
C VAL A 105 -8.15 -6.84 29.31
N GLY A 106 -9.14 -7.74 29.34
CA GLY A 106 -10.43 -7.51 29.99
C GLY A 106 -11.39 -6.58 29.22
N CYS A 107 -10.95 -5.99 28.11
CA CYS A 107 -11.83 -5.21 27.24
C CYS A 107 -12.74 -6.11 26.39
N GLN A 108 -13.94 -5.63 26.09
CA GLN A 108 -14.84 -6.27 25.13
C GLN A 108 -14.64 -5.65 23.75
N GLY A 109 -14.49 -6.49 22.72
CA GLY A 109 -14.39 -6.02 21.34
C GLY A 109 -13.60 -6.94 20.42
N PRO A 110 -13.53 -6.59 19.12
CA PRO A 110 -12.91 -7.44 18.11
C PRO A 110 -11.38 -7.52 18.26
N LEU A 111 -10.71 -6.45 18.71
CA LEU A 111 -9.26 -6.47 18.93
C LEU A 111 -8.88 -7.30 20.15
N SER A 112 -9.62 -7.20 21.26
CA SER A 112 -9.38 -8.06 22.43
C SER A 112 -9.71 -9.52 22.13
N MET A 113 -10.76 -9.80 21.35
CA MET A 113 -11.07 -11.16 20.86
C MET A 113 -9.92 -11.74 20.04
N LEU A 114 -9.32 -10.97 19.12
CA LEU A 114 -8.19 -11.43 18.32
C LEU A 114 -6.96 -11.71 19.19
N LEU A 115 -6.68 -10.86 20.17
CA LEU A 115 -5.58 -11.06 21.12
C LEU A 115 -5.79 -12.34 21.94
N SER A 116 -6.98 -12.53 22.51
CA SER A 116 -7.31 -13.74 23.28
C SER A 116 -7.25 -15.00 22.42
N TYR A 117 -7.71 -14.94 21.17
CA TYR A 117 -7.58 -16.07 20.25
C TYR A 117 -6.12 -16.41 19.98
N TRP A 118 -5.28 -15.40 19.74
CA TRP A 118 -3.84 -15.60 19.53
C TRP A 118 -3.17 -16.27 20.74
N ASP A 119 -3.53 -15.84 21.96
CA ASP A 119 -2.98 -16.39 23.21
C ASP A 119 -3.43 -17.84 23.46
N CYS A 120 -4.70 -18.16 23.19
CA CYS A 120 -5.29 -19.48 23.45
C CYS A 120 -5.07 -20.53 22.34
N SER A 121 -4.49 -20.17 21.19
CA SER A 121 -4.45 -21.03 20.00
C SER A 121 -3.11 -21.75 19.77
N ASP A 122 -2.23 -21.81 20.77
CA ASP A 122 -0.82 -22.20 20.61
C ASP A 122 -0.13 -21.45 19.45
N ARG A 123 -0.64 -20.24 19.16
CA ARG A 123 -0.22 -19.39 18.05
C ARG A 123 -0.46 -20.01 16.67
N THR A 124 -1.46 -20.87 16.52
CA THR A 124 -1.89 -21.39 15.21
C THR A 124 -3.17 -20.68 14.76
N ALA A 125 -3.29 -20.38 13.46
CA ALA A 125 -4.46 -19.66 12.93
C ALA A 125 -5.28 -20.52 11.97
N ASP A 126 -6.56 -20.70 12.30
CA ASP A 126 -7.60 -20.99 11.30
C ASP A 126 -8.14 -19.66 10.77
N LEU A 127 -7.70 -19.28 9.56
CA LEU A 127 -8.13 -18.05 8.90
C LEU A 127 -9.64 -18.02 8.65
N THR A 128 -10.26 -19.16 8.39
CA THR A 128 -11.70 -19.24 8.11
C THR A 128 -12.49 -18.93 9.38
N ALA A 129 -12.08 -19.53 10.51
CA ALA A 129 -12.67 -19.26 11.81
C ALA A 129 -12.45 -17.81 12.24
N LEU A 130 -11.22 -17.28 12.10
CA LEU A 130 -10.90 -15.89 12.41
C LEU A 130 -11.71 -14.91 11.56
N LYS A 131 -11.81 -15.15 10.24
CA LYS A 131 -12.61 -14.32 9.34
C LYS A 131 -14.07 -14.32 9.77
N LYS A 132 -14.65 -15.48 10.08
CA LYS A 132 -16.04 -15.57 10.56
C LYS A 132 -16.23 -14.82 11.89
N ALA A 133 -15.30 -14.93 12.82
CA ALA A 133 -15.35 -14.26 14.12
C ALA A 133 -15.20 -12.72 14.01
N LEU A 134 -14.36 -12.26 13.08
CA LEU A 134 -14.09 -10.85 12.84
C LEU A 134 -15.06 -10.18 11.85
N CYS A 135 -15.79 -10.97 11.06
CA CYS A 135 -16.89 -10.54 10.17
C CYS A 135 -18.18 -10.14 10.93
N SER A 136 -18.04 -9.47 12.07
CA SER A 136 -19.16 -8.76 12.71
C SER A 136 -19.47 -7.49 11.90
N PRO A 137 -20.73 -7.02 11.81
CA PRO A 137 -21.08 -5.76 11.13
C PRO A 137 -20.40 -4.52 11.71
N ALA A 138 -19.71 -4.63 12.85
CA ALA A 138 -18.89 -3.57 13.41
C ALA A 138 -17.56 -3.43 12.66
N ALA A 139 -17.45 -2.45 11.75
CA ALA A 139 -16.29 -1.63 11.34
C ALA A 139 -14.83 -2.17 11.46
N VAL A 140 -14.61 -3.49 11.46
CA VAL A 140 -13.29 -4.12 11.61
C VAL A 140 -12.74 -4.45 10.23
N ARG A 141 -11.58 -3.88 9.93
CA ARG A 141 -10.82 -4.16 8.72
C ARG A 141 -9.83 -5.27 9.00
N PHE A 142 -9.93 -6.38 8.28
CA PHE A 142 -9.08 -7.55 8.47
C PHE A 142 -8.14 -7.77 7.28
N ALA A 143 -6.85 -7.98 7.55
CA ALA A 143 -5.88 -8.40 6.55
C ALA A 143 -5.03 -9.54 7.09
N ALA A 144 -4.87 -10.59 6.28
CA ALA A 144 -3.96 -11.68 6.54
C ALA A 144 -2.77 -11.56 5.61
N ILE A 145 -1.57 -11.55 6.20
CA ILE A 145 -0.29 -11.42 5.51
C ILE A 145 0.52 -12.69 5.77
N GLU A 146 1.21 -13.18 4.75
CA GLU A 146 2.17 -14.27 4.89
C GLU A 146 3.58 -13.75 4.63
N ALA A 147 4.52 -14.11 5.50
CA ALA A 147 5.93 -13.85 5.33
C ALA A 147 6.58 -15.06 4.65
N VAL A 148 6.94 -14.93 3.37
CA VAL A 148 7.60 -15.98 2.59
C VAL A 148 8.90 -15.43 2.01
N ALA A 149 10.03 -16.05 2.37
CA ALA A 149 11.36 -15.66 1.89
C ALA A 149 11.67 -14.16 2.09
N GLY A 150 11.24 -13.57 3.21
CA GLY A 150 11.46 -12.16 3.54
C GLY A 150 10.49 -11.18 2.85
N ARG A 151 9.54 -11.66 2.04
CA ARG A 151 8.50 -10.83 1.43
C ARG A 151 7.19 -10.95 2.21
N LEU A 152 6.59 -9.80 2.50
CA LEU A 152 5.26 -9.71 3.12
C LEU A 152 4.19 -9.62 2.05
N THR A 153 3.42 -10.69 1.88
CA THR A 153 2.40 -10.80 0.83
C THR A 153 1.00 -10.88 1.44
N ILE A 154 0.06 -10.13 0.87
CA ILE A 154 -1.36 -10.22 1.25
C ILE A 154 -1.89 -11.57 0.79
N ILE A 155 -2.50 -12.35 1.69
CA ILE A 155 -3.11 -13.64 1.36
C ILE A 155 -4.63 -13.64 1.48
N ASP A 156 -5.18 -12.75 2.31
CA ASP A 156 -6.63 -12.54 2.39
C ASP A 156 -6.95 -11.15 2.92
N LEU A 157 -8.08 -10.61 2.47
CA LEU A 157 -8.69 -9.38 2.99
C LEU A 157 -10.10 -9.70 3.45
N GLY A 158 -10.45 -9.24 4.65
CA GLY A 158 -11.80 -9.31 5.17
C GLY A 158 -12.61 -8.08 4.78
N ALA A 159 -13.80 -7.97 5.37
CA ALA A 159 -14.62 -6.77 5.26
C ALA A 159 -13.85 -5.53 5.78
N GLY A 160 -14.27 -4.32 5.40
CA GLY A 160 -13.74 -3.08 5.95
C GLY A 160 -12.65 -2.39 5.09
N PHE A 161 -12.20 -3.02 3.99
CA PHE A 161 -11.23 -2.42 3.05
C PHE A 161 -11.88 -1.60 1.93
N GLU A 162 -13.14 -1.16 2.09
CA GLU A 162 -13.90 -0.40 1.07
C GLU A 162 -13.30 0.99 0.78
N ILE A 163 -12.28 1.39 1.53
CA ILE A 163 -11.42 2.54 1.22
C ILE A 163 -10.66 2.36 -0.11
N PHE A 164 -10.56 1.14 -0.61
CA PHE A 164 -9.99 0.81 -1.92
C PHE A 164 -11.05 0.17 -2.84
N SER A 165 -10.79 0.24 -4.15
CA SER A 165 -11.74 -0.24 -5.16
C SER A 165 -12.07 -1.72 -4.96
N LYS A 166 -13.29 -2.11 -5.36
CA LYS A 166 -13.71 -3.52 -5.37
C LYS A 166 -12.71 -4.38 -6.18
N THR A 167 -12.32 -3.91 -7.36
CA THR A 167 -11.36 -4.60 -8.22
C THR A 167 -10.02 -4.83 -7.53
N TRP A 168 -9.47 -3.83 -6.84
CA TRP A 168 -8.22 -4.02 -6.10
C TRP A 168 -8.38 -5.07 -5.01
N ARG A 169 -9.46 -5.01 -4.21
CA ARG A 169 -9.70 -5.97 -3.12
C ARG A 169 -9.79 -7.41 -3.60
N GLU A 170 -10.44 -7.63 -4.75
CA GLU A 170 -10.57 -8.97 -5.36
C GLU A 170 -9.24 -9.51 -5.89
N ASN A 171 -8.29 -8.62 -6.23
CA ASN A 171 -6.97 -8.98 -6.77
C ASN A 171 -5.82 -8.79 -5.77
N ALA A 172 -6.10 -8.34 -4.55
CA ALA A 172 -5.08 -8.07 -3.53
C ALA A 172 -4.32 -9.32 -3.06
N PRO A 173 -4.95 -10.52 -2.94
CA PRO A 173 -4.20 -11.73 -2.63
C PRO A 173 -3.07 -11.99 -3.64
N GLY A 174 -1.85 -12.20 -3.14
CA GLY A 174 -0.64 -12.35 -3.94
C GLY A 174 0.16 -11.06 -4.13
N ILE A 175 -0.41 -9.89 -3.83
CA ILE A 175 0.27 -8.60 -3.92
C ILE A 175 1.07 -8.33 -2.63
N PRO A 176 2.29 -7.77 -2.73
CA PRO A 176 3.06 -7.31 -1.59
C PRO A 176 2.34 -6.21 -0.79
N VAL A 177 2.57 -6.17 0.52
CA VAL A 177 1.93 -5.19 1.41
C VAL A 177 2.29 -3.75 1.07
N ASP A 178 3.51 -3.50 0.61
CA ASP A 178 3.98 -2.17 0.21
C ASP A 178 3.52 -1.73 -1.19
N GLU A 179 2.92 -2.64 -1.97
CA GLU A 179 2.33 -2.38 -3.29
C GLU A 179 0.79 -2.11 -3.20
N GLN A 180 0.34 -1.57 -2.07
CA GLN A 180 -1.04 -1.10 -1.90
C GLN A 180 -1.34 0.14 -2.77
N PRO A 181 -2.64 0.46 -3.04
CA PRO A 181 -3.01 1.59 -3.89
C PRO A 181 -2.51 2.95 -3.38
N ASP A 182 -2.42 3.12 -2.06
CA ASP A 182 -1.65 4.21 -1.48
C ASP A 182 -0.26 3.68 -1.12
N TYR A 183 0.74 4.01 -1.94
CA TYR A 183 2.12 3.54 -1.80
C TYR A 183 2.75 3.94 -0.47
N GLU A 184 2.60 5.20 -0.05
CA GLU A 184 3.17 5.71 1.20
C GLU A 184 2.52 5.03 2.41
N TYR A 185 1.19 4.87 2.36
CA TYR A 185 0.47 4.11 3.36
C TYR A 185 0.89 2.63 3.36
N GLY A 186 1.01 2.00 2.19
CA GLY A 186 1.47 0.61 2.03
C GLY A 186 2.85 0.38 2.64
N ARG A 187 3.81 1.25 2.34
CA ARG A 187 5.17 1.25 2.91
C ARG A 187 5.18 1.44 4.44
N TRP A 188 4.31 2.28 4.98
CA TRP A 188 4.15 2.40 6.44
C TRP A 188 3.54 1.12 7.04
N VAL A 189 2.48 0.59 6.42
CA VAL A 189 1.85 -0.67 6.86
C VAL A 189 2.86 -1.82 6.84
N HIS A 190 3.68 -1.93 5.79
CA HIS A 190 4.76 -2.91 5.67
C HIS A 190 5.68 -2.88 6.89
N ARG A 191 6.21 -1.70 7.25
CA ARG A 191 7.09 -1.52 8.42
C ARG A 191 6.44 -1.98 9.73
N MET A 192 5.13 -1.78 9.89
CA MET A 192 4.43 -2.23 11.09
C MET A 192 4.34 -3.76 11.14
N TYR A 193 4.02 -4.42 10.03
CA TYR A 193 4.02 -5.89 9.95
C TYR A 193 5.42 -6.49 10.10
N GLU A 194 6.43 -5.88 9.48
CA GLU A 194 7.83 -6.26 9.60
C GLU A 194 8.29 -6.24 11.06
N SER A 195 7.96 -5.19 11.81
CA SER A 195 8.31 -5.12 13.25
C SER A 195 7.71 -6.26 14.08
N VAL A 196 6.50 -6.74 13.73
CA VAL A 196 5.86 -7.88 14.41
C VAL A 196 6.48 -9.20 13.96
N LEU A 197 6.88 -9.30 12.70
CA LEU A 197 7.59 -10.45 12.18
C LEU A 197 8.94 -10.62 12.91
N GLU A 198 9.69 -9.53 13.10
CA GLU A 198 11.00 -9.54 13.76
C GLU A 198 10.91 -9.86 15.25
N THR A 199 9.95 -9.24 15.94
CA THR A 199 9.82 -9.41 17.41
C THR A 199 9.05 -10.66 17.80
N HIS A 200 8.23 -11.20 16.89
CA HIS A 200 7.25 -12.25 17.17
C HIS A 200 6.28 -11.90 18.31
N GLN A 201 6.08 -10.61 18.60
CA GLN A 201 5.16 -10.12 19.63
C GLN A 201 3.98 -9.35 19.01
N PRO A 202 2.76 -9.46 19.58
CA PRO A 202 1.64 -8.63 19.19
C PRO A 202 1.96 -7.14 19.27
N ARG A 203 1.40 -6.36 18.35
CA ARG A 203 1.55 -4.90 18.31
C ARG A 203 0.21 -4.22 18.19
N LEU A 204 -0.05 -3.26 19.07
CA LEU A 204 -1.23 -2.41 19.04
C LEU A 204 -0.80 -0.97 18.77
N ASP A 205 -1.45 -0.34 17.79
CA ASP A 205 -1.22 1.06 17.44
C ASP A 205 -2.55 1.82 17.41
N GLU A 206 -2.53 3.06 17.88
CA GLU A 206 -3.49 4.09 17.47
C GLU A 206 -2.94 4.83 16.27
N VAL A 207 -3.77 5.00 15.24
CA VAL A 207 -3.34 5.52 13.95
C VAL A 207 -4.30 6.61 13.52
N ASP A 208 -3.75 7.72 13.04
CA ASP A 208 -4.47 8.79 12.37
C ASP A 208 -3.82 9.02 11.01
N ALA A 209 -4.50 8.62 9.93
CA ALA A 209 -3.94 8.55 8.60
C ALA A 209 -4.81 9.26 7.56
N LYS A 210 -4.18 10.07 6.72
CA LYS A 210 -4.77 10.58 5.47
C LYS A 210 -4.37 9.66 4.32
N ILE A 211 -5.29 8.80 3.90
CA ILE A 211 -5.05 7.75 2.91
C ILE A 211 -5.53 8.22 1.53
N LEU A 212 -4.68 8.12 0.52
CA LEU A 212 -5.03 8.33 -0.88
C LEU A 212 -5.94 7.20 -1.39
N ARG A 213 -7.01 7.58 -2.10
CA ARG A 213 -7.89 6.63 -2.80
C ARG A 213 -7.79 6.90 -4.29
N PRO A 214 -6.83 6.26 -5.00
CA PRO A 214 -6.56 6.58 -6.40
C PRO A 214 -7.80 6.44 -7.30
N HIS A 215 -8.60 5.39 -7.06
CA HIS A 215 -9.82 5.11 -7.80
C HIS A 215 -10.93 6.17 -7.65
N LEU A 216 -10.87 7.03 -6.63
CA LEU A 216 -11.79 8.14 -6.41
C LEU A 216 -11.12 9.50 -6.63
N ASN A 217 -9.82 9.50 -6.92
CA ASN A 217 -8.99 10.70 -7.01
C ASN A 217 -9.12 11.63 -5.79
N ASP A 218 -9.18 11.07 -4.58
CA ASP A 218 -9.31 11.84 -3.36
C ASP A 218 -8.48 11.27 -2.20
N LYS A 219 -8.58 11.90 -1.03
CA LYS A 219 -7.94 11.44 0.21
C LYS A 219 -8.99 11.32 1.30
N VAL A 220 -8.93 10.25 2.08
CA VAL A 220 -9.79 10.05 3.25
C VAL A 220 -8.97 10.14 4.53
N GLN A 221 -9.48 10.88 5.52
CA GLN A 221 -8.91 10.86 6.87
C GLN A 221 -9.55 9.71 7.65
N LEU A 222 -8.73 8.85 8.25
CA LEU A 222 -9.19 7.76 9.09
C LEU A 222 -8.37 7.67 10.36
N SER A 223 -9.07 7.61 11.49
CA SER A 223 -8.48 7.36 12.79
C SER A 223 -8.97 6.01 13.33
N TYR A 224 -8.05 5.16 13.76
CA TYR A 224 -8.35 3.77 14.10
C TYR A 224 -7.32 3.15 15.04
N GLN A 225 -7.74 2.10 15.74
CA GLN A 225 -6.82 1.20 16.45
C GLN A 225 -6.48 0.02 15.54
N ARG A 226 -5.23 -0.43 15.52
CA ARG A 226 -4.81 -1.62 14.80
C ARG A 226 -4.06 -2.57 15.73
N LEU A 227 -4.51 -3.82 15.77
CA LEU A 227 -3.77 -4.92 16.36
C LEU A 227 -3.18 -5.78 15.23
N ILE A 228 -1.88 -6.10 15.32
CA ILE A 228 -1.20 -7.08 14.48
C ILE A 228 -0.71 -8.22 15.39
N VAL A 229 -1.05 -9.46 15.07
CA VAL A 229 -0.64 -10.66 15.82
C VAL A 229 0.08 -11.68 14.94
N PRO A 230 1.18 -12.31 15.40
CA PRO A 230 1.93 -13.30 14.64
C PRO A 230 1.51 -14.75 14.95
N PHE A 231 1.00 -15.47 13.96
CA PHE A 231 0.72 -16.90 14.02
C PHE A 231 1.78 -17.73 13.32
N LYS A 232 2.06 -18.91 13.88
CA LYS A 232 2.82 -19.98 13.25
C LYS A 232 1.92 -20.67 12.22
N TYR A 233 2.46 -20.93 11.03
CA TYR A 233 1.77 -21.68 9.99
C TYR A 233 2.69 -22.70 9.32
N GLY A 234 2.16 -23.91 9.06
CA GLY A 234 2.87 -24.95 8.31
C GLY A 234 4.15 -25.49 8.98
N ARG A 235 5.05 -26.05 8.16
CA ARG A 235 6.37 -26.55 8.59
C ARG A 235 7.42 -25.43 8.50
N ARG A 236 8.21 -25.28 9.57
CA ARG A 236 9.43 -24.44 9.75
C ARG A 236 9.54 -23.19 8.86
N GLY A 237 9.25 -22.03 9.44
CA GLY A 237 9.72 -20.73 8.95
C GLY A 237 8.67 -19.83 8.30
N VAL A 238 7.43 -20.30 8.12
CA VAL A 238 6.33 -19.47 7.62
C VAL A 238 5.58 -18.86 8.80
N THR A 239 5.55 -17.53 8.85
CA THR A 239 4.76 -16.76 9.82
C THR A 239 3.62 -16.07 9.09
N ARG A 240 2.41 -16.24 9.63
CA ARG A 240 1.24 -15.48 9.21
C ARG A 240 1.03 -14.34 10.18
N LEU A 241 0.83 -13.15 9.66
CA LEU A 241 0.54 -11.97 10.45
C LEU A 241 -0.90 -11.56 10.19
N ILE A 242 -1.69 -11.42 11.24
CA ILE A 242 -3.09 -11.03 11.14
C ILE A 242 -3.24 -9.62 11.70
N GLY A 243 -3.64 -8.69 10.85
CA GLY A 243 -3.99 -7.34 11.23
C GLY A 243 -5.50 -7.14 11.29
N ALA A 244 -5.99 -6.65 12.42
CA ALA A 244 -7.35 -6.15 12.57
C ALA A 244 -7.33 -4.67 12.93
N SER A 245 -8.14 -3.87 12.24
CA SER A 245 -8.23 -2.42 12.49
C SER A 245 -9.67 -2.01 12.80
N LEU A 246 -9.88 -1.32 13.92
CA LEU A 246 -11.18 -0.81 14.35
C LEU A 246 -11.23 0.71 14.20
N VAL A 247 -12.11 1.22 13.34
CA VAL A 247 -12.28 2.68 13.15
C VAL A 247 -12.83 3.31 14.42
N ARG A 248 -12.24 4.44 14.84
CA ARG A 248 -12.63 5.22 16.02
C ARG A 248 -12.88 6.66 15.60
N GLN A 249 -14.03 7.22 15.98
CA GLN A 249 -14.37 8.61 15.64
C GLN A 249 -13.61 9.65 16.49
N SER A 250 -12.89 9.25 17.54
CA SER A 250 -12.35 10.15 18.58
C SER A 250 -10.82 10.19 18.73
N ILE A 251 -10.05 9.48 17.90
CA ILE A 251 -8.58 9.54 17.99
C ILE A 251 -8.10 10.82 17.31
N LYS A 252 -7.57 11.77 18.09
CA LYS A 252 -6.83 12.94 17.58
C LYS A 252 -5.40 12.86 18.10
N LEU A 253 -4.46 12.52 17.21
CA LEU A 253 -3.03 12.59 17.54
C LEU A 253 -2.54 13.99 17.19
N SER A 254 -2.19 14.79 18.20
CA SER A 254 -1.61 16.13 18.03
C SER A 254 -0.17 16.02 17.50
N SER A 255 0.27 17.03 16.75
CA SER A 255 1.69 17.24 16.46
C SER A 255 2.36 17.69 17.75
N GLU A 256 3.14 16.83 18.38
CA GLU A 256 4.16 17.32 19.30
C GLU A 256 5.22 18.07 18.48
N SER A 257 5.63 19.21 19.06
CA SER A 257 6.40 20.29 18.44
C SER A 257 7.87 19.95 18.29
#